data_AF-A0A543KCL7-F1
#
_entry.id   AF-A0A543KCL7-F1
#
_cell.length_a   1.000
_cell.length_b   1.000
_cell.length_c   1.000
_cell.angle_alpha   90.00
_cell.angle_beta   90.00
_cell.angle_gamma   90.00
#
_symmetry.space_group_name_H-M   'P 1'
#
loop_
_entity.id
_entity.type
_entity.pdbx_description
1 polymer ?
#
loop_
_entity_poly.entity_id
_entity_poly.type
_entity_poly.pdbx_seq_one_letter_code
_entity_poly.pdbx_strand_id
1 'polypeptide(L)'
;MPARVYLDHNATVPLRPEARAAMIAAMDVVGNPSSVHAEGRRARAVLEKARGQVAAALGAQGAEIVFTSGATEAAALALSGRGLAGAAIEHDAVRAWSDDTLAVDSSGKVAVPQPAAATLQLANSETGIVQSLPAGLAVSDLTQGFGKLPFAFNWLDVEMGFVSGHKIGGPKGVGVLVMRQGTDIAAQIRGGGQEMGRRAGTENLIAIAGFGAAAEAAAKDLADGVWNSVSEIRNILEQALDAAASKTILVGKAGDRLPNTVCLATPGWKGETQVMQMDLAGFAISAGSACSSGKLRASAVLGAMGFDAATASGAIRVSLGPQTREEDVLRFAEAWLKEYHRFAARAA
;
A
#
# COMPACT_ATOMS: atom_id res chain seq x y z
N MET A 1 -1.33 12.68 -29.66
CA MET A 1 -1.54 12.96 -28.23
C MET A 1 -0.39 12.33 -27.47
N PRO A 2 0.21 12.99 -26.48
CA PRO A 2 1.27 12.35 -25.70
C PRO A 2 0.71 11.13 -24.96
N ALA A 3 1.54 10.12 -24.71
CA ALA A 3 1.12 8.88 -24.06
C ALA A 3 0.59 9.16 -22.64
N ARG A 4 -0.46 8.42 -22.24
CA ARG A 4 -1.05 8.46 -20.91
C ARG A 4 0.00 8.10 -19.85
N VAL A 5 0.08 8.87 -18.78
CA VAL A 5 0.98 8.62 -17.65
C VAL A 5 0.18 8.09 -16.47
N TYR A 6 0.61 6.96 -15.91
CA TYR A 6 -0.03 6.36 -14.74
C TYR A 6 0.68 6.81 -13.45
N LEU A 7 -0.01 7.58 -12.61
CA LEU A 7 0.50 8.15 -11.35
C LEU A 7 -0.40 7.76 -10.15
N ASP A 8 -0.95 6.54 -10.18
CA ASP A 8 -1.77 5.98 -9.10
C ASP A 8 -1.21 4.65 -8.56
N HIS A 9 0.12 4.58 -8.42
CA HIS A 9 0.83 3.40 -7.94
C HIS A 9 0.49 3.00 -6.49
N ASN A 10 0.01 3.93 -5.65
CA ASN A 10 -0.46 3.59 -4.31
C ASN A 10 -1.82 2.88 -4.31
N ALA A 11 -2.63 2.98 -5.39
CA ALA A 11 -3.85 2.18 -5.55
C ALA A 11 -3.54 0.76 -6.03
N THR A 12 -2.82 0.64 -7.15
CA THR A 12 -2.31 -0.63 -7.68
C THR A 12 -1.16 -0.33 -8.64
N VAL A 13 -0.29 -1.30 -8.87
CA VAL A 13 0.82 -1.15 -9.82
C VAL A 13 0.68 -2.13 -11.00
N PRO A 14 1.31 -1.82 -12.16
CA PRO A 14 1.38 -2.76 -13.28
C PRO A 14 1.98 -4.10 -12.87
N LEU A 15 1.47 -5.19 -13.46
CA LEU A 15 2.02 -6.54 -13.25
C LEU A 15 3.45 -6.61 -13.81
N ARG A 16 4.40 -6.99 -12.96
CA ARG A 16 5.81 -7.16 -13.33
C ARG A 16 6.00 -8.32 -14.33
N PRO A 17 6.97 -8.23 -15.26
CA PRO A 17 7.31 -9.32 -16.16
C PRO A 17 7.67 -10.63 -15.42
N GLU A 18 8.41 -10.53 -14.32
CA GLU A 18 8.82 -11.67 -13.48
C GLU A 18 7.60 -12.37 -12.86
N ALA A 19 6.67 -11.57 -12.33
CA ALA A 19 5.41 -12.06 -11.79
C ALA A 19 4.57 -12.75 -12.87
N ARG A 20 4.45 -12.14 -14.05
CA ARG A 20 3.74 -12.72 -15.20
C ARG A 20 4.35 -14.06 -15.61
N ALA A 21 5.67 -14.14 -15.75
CA ALA A 21 6.37 -15.36 -16.13
C ALA A 21 6.14 -16.48 -15.10
N ALA A 22 6.25 -16.16 -13.80
CA ALA A 22 6.00 -17.12 -12.73
C ALA A 22 4.54 -17.61 -12.71
N MET A 23 3.57 -16.72 -12.95
CA MET A 23 2.16 -17.08 -13.07
C MET A 23 1.90 -18.03 -14.25
N ILE A 24 2.47 -17.73 -15.43
CA ILE A 24 2.33 -18.60 -16.62
C ILE A 24 2.92 -19.98 -16.33
N ALA A 25 4.13 -20.06 -15.77
CA ALA A 25 4.76 -21.34 -15.44
C ALA A 25 3.94 -22.14 -14.39
N ALA A 26 3.28 -21.45 -13.45
CA ALA A 26 2.43 -22.08 -12.46
C ALA A 26 1.11 -22.64 -13.05
N MET A 27 0.62 -22.10 -14.17
CA MET A 27 -0.57 -22.64 -14.86
C MET A 27 -0.37 -24.06 -15.39
N ASP A 28 0.87 -24.43 -15.73
CA ASP A 28 1.22 -25.78 -16.20
C ASP A 28 1.35 -26.80 -15.05
N VAL A 29 1.24 -26.35 -13.80
CA VAL A 29 1.33 -27.21 -12.60
C VAL A 29 -0.07 -27.64 -12.15
N VAL A 30 -0.47 -28.85 -12.53
CA VAL A 30 -1.84 -29.40 -12.30
C VAL A 30 -2.08 -29.87 -10.86
N GLY A 31 -1.03 -30.20 -10.11
CA GLY A 31 -1.15 -30.85 -8.81
C GLY A 31 -1.76 -29.97 -7.71
N ASN A 32 -2.41 -30.61 -6.72
CA ASN A 32 -2.83 -29.94 -5.49
C ASN A 32 -1.70 -30.05 -4.42
N PRO A 33 -1.26 -28.96 -3.77
CA PRO A 33 -0.18 -29.00 -2.76
C PRO A 33 -0.44 -29.93 -1.58
N SER A 34 -1.70 -30.26 -1.30
CA SER A 34 -2.10 -31.20 -0.25
C SER A 34 -1.87 -32.66 -0.63
N SER A 35 -1.70 -32.98 -1.92
CA SER A 35 -1.53 -34.35 -2.40
C SER A 35 -0.10 -34.88 -2.24
N VAL A 36 0.03 -36.16 -1.92
CA VAL A 36 1.33 -36.83 -1.67
C VAL A 36 2.03 -37.35 -2.94
N HIS A 37 1.33 -37.44 -4.07
CA HIS A 37 1.87 -37.90 -5.35
C HIS A 37 2.80 -36.86 -6.02
N ALA A 38 3.47 -37.23 -7.11
CA ALA A 38 4.53 -36.42 -7.72
C ALA A 38 4.08 -35.01 -8.13
N GLU A 39 2.89 -34.89 -8.72
CA GLU A 39 2.30 -33.62 -9.13
C GLU A 39 1.97 -32.74 -7.91
N GLY A 40 1.45 -33.33 -6.84
CA GLY A 40 1.18 -32.61 -5.58
C GLY A 40 2.45 -32.10 -4.91
N ARG A 41 3.52 -32.91 -4.92
CA ARG A 41 4.85 -32.47 -4.44
C ARG A 41 5.43 -31.34 -5.29
N ARG A 42 5.24 -31.38 -6.62
CA ARG A 42 5.65 -30.29 -7.52
C ARG A 42 4.87 -29.00 -7.22
N ALA A 43 3.57 -29.09 -7.02
CA ALA A 43 2.73 -27.97 -6.62
C ALA A 43 3.14 -27.37 -5.27
N ARG A 44 3.42 -28.22 -4.27
CA ARG A 44 3.96 -27.79 -2.98
C ARG A 44 5.31 -27.09 -3.12
N ALA A 45 6.19 -27.55 -4.00
CA ALA A 45 7.47 -26.89 -4.24
C ALA A 45 7.31 -25.45 -4.78
N VAL A 46 6.30 -25.20 -5.62
CA VAL A 46 5.95 -23.83 -6.09
C VAL A 46 5.48 -22.96 -4.93
N LEU A 47 4.57 -23.48 -4.09
CA LEU A 47 4.08 -22.79 -2.90
C LEU A 47 5.22 -22.40 -1.95
N GLU A 48 6.09 -23.36 -1.60
CA GLU A 48 7.18 -23.13 -0.66
C GLU A 48 8.27 -22.23 -1.23
N LYS A 49 8.54 -22.29 -2.55
CA LYS A 49 9.43 -21.32 -3.21
C LYS A 49 8.89 -19.89 -3.06
N ALA A 50 7.61 -19.68 -3.36
CA ALA A 50 6.99 -18.36 -3.24
C ALA A 50 6.96 -17.87 -1.79
N ARG A 51 6.67 -18.77 -0.83
CA ARG A 51 6.73 -18.48 0.61
C ARG A 51 8.12 -17.99 1.01
N GLY A 52 9.17 -18.68 0.57
CA GLY A 52 10.56 -18.30 0.80
C GLY A 52 10.93 -16.95 0.17
N GLN A 53 10.49 -16.67 -1.06
CA GLN A 53 10.72 -15.38 -1.73
C GLN A 53 10.07 -14.22 -0.96
N VAL A 54 8.80 -14.38 -0.54
CA VAL A 54 8.10 -13.35 0.24
C VAL A 54 8.75 -13.15 1.61
N ALA A 55 9.09 -14.23 2.31
CA ALA A 55 9.76 -14.16 3.61
C ALA A 55 11.12 -13.46 3.52
N ALA A 56 11.90 -13.76 2.47
CA ALA A 56 13.19 -13.11 2.24
C ALA A 56 13.04 -11.62 1.95
N ALA A 57 12.11 -11.25 1.05
CA ALA A 57 11.85 -9.85 0.70
C ALA A 57 11.31 -9.03 1.87
N LEU A 58 10.54 -9.65 2.78
CA LEU A 58 10.05 -9.01 4.01
C LEU A 58 11.09 -8.94 5.13
N GLY A 59 12.24 -9.63 5.01
CA GLY A 59 13.17 -9.80 6.13
C GLY A 59 12.53 -10.50 7.32
N ALA A 60 11.74 -11.54 7.03
CA ALA A 60 10.92 -12.29 7.98
C ALA A 60 11.43 -13.74 8.15
N GLN A 61 12.75 -13.95 8.08
CA GLN A 61 13.34 -15.28 8.28
C GLN A 61 12.98 -15.81 9.68
N GLY A 62 12.48 -17.05 9.72
CA GLY A 62 12.01 -17.69 10.96
C GLY A 62 10.58 -17.30 11.37
N ALA A 63 9.96 -16.31 10.72
CA ALA A 63 8.56 -15.97 10.94
C ALA A 63 7.61 -16.94 10.20
N GLU A 64 6.35 -16.96 10.62
CA GLU A 64 5.30 -17.73 9.97
C GLU A 64 4.59 -16.88 8.92
N ILE A 65 4.39 -17.43 7.73
CA ILE A 65 3.76 -16.77 6.58
C ILE A 65 2.46 -17.50 6.27
N VAL A 66 1.35 -16.77 6.20
CA VAL A 66 0.03 -17.27 5.80
C VAL A 66 -0.42 -16.52 4.56
N PHE A 67 -0.63 -17.23 3.45
CA PHE A 67 -1.21 -16.63 2.23
C PHE A 67 -2.71 -16.37 2.40
N THR A 68 -3.14 -15.19 1.96
CA THR A 68 -4.54 -14.74 1.96
C THR A 68 -4.92 -14.24 0.56
N SER A 69 -6.18 -13.88 0.32
CA SER A 69 -6.60 -13.24 -0.94
C SER A 69 -6.17 -11.77 -1.09
N GLY A 70 -5.55 -11.18 -0.06
CA GLY A 70 -5.11 -9.79 -0.08
C GLY A 70 -4.96 -9.21 1.33
N ALA A 71 -4.49 -7.96 1.42
CA ALA A 71 -4.34 -7.26 2.70
C ALA A 71 -5.67 -7.13 3.48
N THR A 72 -6.81 -7.04 2.80
CA THR A 72 -8.12 -6.98 3.48
C THR A 72 -8.45 -8.28 4.24
N GLU A 73 -8.23 -9.44 3.63
CA GLU A 73 -8.41 -10.73 4.32
C GLU A 73 -7.36 -10.90 5.42
N ALA A 74 -6.12 -10.48 5.18
CA ALA A 74 -5.06 -10.54 6.19
C ALA A 74 -5.35 -9.64 7.41
N ALA A 75 -5.89 -8.43 7.19
CA ALA A 75 -6.32 -7.54 8.26
C ALA A 75 -7.46 -8.17 9.09
N ALA A 76 -8.48 -8.73 8.43
CA ALA A 76 -9.56 -9.44 9.12
C ALA A 76 -9.03 -10.61 9.96
N LEU A 77 -8.11 -11.40 9.41
CA LEU A 77 -7.48 -12.51 10.13
C LEU A 77 -6.69 -12.01 11.35
N ALA A 78 -5.86 -10.97 11.19
CA ALA A 78 -4.98 -10.43 12.22
C ALA A 78 -5.69 -9.67 13.36
N LEU A 79 -6.84 -9.06 13.07
CA LEU A 79 -7.50 -8.09 13.96
C LEU A 79 -8.79 -8.64 14.60
N SER A 80 -9.47 -9.59 13.96
CA SER A 80 -10.79 -10.07 14.40
C SER A 80 -10.80 -10.53 15.85
N GLY A 81 -11.69 -9.94 16.66
CA GLY A 81 -11.92 -10.33 18.05
C GLY A 81 -10.84 -9.88 19.03
N ARG A 82 -9.89 -9.04 18.61
CA ARG A 82 -8.78 -8.58 19.47
C ARG A 82 -9.02 -7.24 20.17
N GLY A 83 -9.98 -6.44 19.71
CA GLY A 83 -10.30 -5.13 20.32
C GLY A 83 -9.11 -4.18 20.34
N LEU A 84 -8.34 -4.10 19.25
CA LEU A 84 -7.15 -3.25 19.17
C LEU A 84 -7.54 -1.80 18.91
N ALA A 85 -6.82 -0.88 19.55
CA ALA A 85 -6.88 0.55 19.24
C ALA A 85 -6.24 0.82 17.88
N GLY A 86 -6.95 1.52 17.00
CA GLY A 86 -6.47 2.00 15.70
C GLY A 86 -6.58 3.53 15.60
N ALA A 87 -6.05 4.09 14.52
CA ALA A 87 -6.15 5.51 14.22
C ALA A 87 -7.14 5.76 13.07
N ALA A 88 -7.77 6.93 13.05
CA ALA A 88 -8.68 7.32 11.96
C ALA A 88 -8.02 7.42 10.57
N ILE A 89 -6.68 7.38 10.51
CA ILE A 89 -5.91 7.36 9.26
C ILE A 89 -5.73 5.94 8.69
N GLU A 90 -6.06 4.89 9.44
CA GLU A 90 -5.95 3.50 9.00
C GLU A 90 -6.80 3.22 7.76
N HIS A 91 -6.42 2.19 7.00
CA HIS A 91 -7.22 1.75 5.87
C HIS A 91 -8.59 1.23 6.36
N ASP A 92 -9.66 1.38 5.58
CA ASP A 92 -11.01 0.92 5.97
C ASP A 92 -11.05 -0.58 6.33
N ALA A 93 -10.17 -1.38 5.73
CA ALA A 93 -10.00 -2.80 6.04
C ALA A 93 -9.44 -3.06 7.45
N VAL A 94 -8.73 -2.12 8.06
CA VAL A 94 -8.25 -2.16 9.44
C VAL A 94 -9.31 -1.58 10.37
N ARG A 95 -9.85 -0.41 10.01
CA ARG A 95 -10.90 0.30 10.78
C ARG A 95 -12.16 -0.54 11.00
N ALA A 96 -12.46 -1.46 10.08
CA ALA A 96 -13.56 -2.41 10.24
C ALA A 96 -13.38 -3.38 11.43
N TRP A 97 -12.18 -3.50 12.00
CA TRP A 97 -11.81 -4.45 13.06
C TRP A 97 -11.04 -3.80 14.23
N SER A 98 -10.92 -2.48 14.26
CA SER A 98 -10.20 -1.73 15.29
C SER A 98 -11.01 -0.53 15.77
N ASP A 99 -10.74 -0.09 16.99
CA ASP A 99 -11.40 1.08 17.56
C ASP A 99 -10.60 2.35 17.24
N ASP A 100 -11.19 3.29 16.48
CA ASP A 100 -10.59 4.57 16.07
C ASP A 100 -10.37 5.52 17.28
N THR A 101 -9.39 5.19 18.13
CA THR A 101 -9.16 5.82 19.44
C THR A 101 -7.76 6.40 19.59
N LEU A 102 -6.82 6.03 18.71
CA LEU A 102 -5.47 6.59 18.72
C LEU A 102 -5.47 8.00 18.14
N ALA A 103 -4.81 8.91 18.85
CA ALA A 103 -4.70 10.31 18.44
C ALA A 103 -3.74 10.48 17.27
N VAL A 104 -4.17 11.29 16.29
CA VAL A 104 -3.41 11.70 15.11
C VAL A 104 -3.08 13.17 15.29
N ASP A 105 -1.80 13.54 15.19
CA ASP A 105 -1.38 14.94 15.23
C ASP A 105 -1.49 15.63 13.87
N SER A 106 -1.26 16.94 13.83
CA SER A 106 -1.33 17.73 12.60
C SER A 106 -0.23 17.41 11.58
N SER A 107 0.83 16.72 12.00
CA SER A 107 1.86 16.18 11.12
C SER A 107 1.51 14.80 10.56
N GLY A 108 0.39 14.21 11.01
CA GLY A 108 -0.10 12.89 10.63
C GLY A 108 0.60 11.74 11.34
N LYS A 109 1.32 12.01 12.43
CA LYS A 109 1.91 10.97 13.28
C LYS A 109 0.89 10.50 14.32
N VAL A 110 0.96 9.23 14.69
CA VAL A 110 0.04 8.59 15.65
C VAL A 110 0.75 8.30 16.96
N ALA A 111 0.12 8.69 18.07
CA ALA A 111 0.58 8.31 19.40
C ALA A 111 0.02 6.94 19.79
N VAL A 112 0.91 6.00 20.13
CA VAL A 112 0.54 4.62 20.52
C VAL A 112 0.97 4.35 21.96
N PRO A 113 0.12 4.65 22.96
CA PRO A 113 0.50 4.50 24.38
C PRO A 113 0.59 3.03 24.82
N GLN A 114 -0.12 2.12 24.16
CA GLN A 114 -0.14 0.69 24.49
C GLN A 114 0.07 -0.16 23.22
N PRO A 115 1.33 -0.36 22.78
CA PRO A 115 1.64 -1.05 21.53
C PRO A 115 1.01 -2.45 21.40
N ALA A 116 1.06 -3.26 22.46
CA ALA A 116 0.51 -4.62 22.46
C ALA A 116 -1.03 -4.69 22.33
N ALA A 117 -1.72 -3.56 22.45
CA ALA A 117 -3.18 -3.45 22.28
C ALA A 117 -3.55 -2.52 21.11
N ALA A 118 -2.63 -2.30 20.17
CA ALA A 118 -2.82 -1.34 19.09
C ALA A 118 -2.46 -1.90 17.71
N THR A 119 -3.05 -1.28 16.68
CA THR A 119 -2.65 -1.43 15.30
C THR A 119 -2.29 -0.08 14.69
N LEU A 120 -1.26 -0.08 13.85
CA LEU A 120 -0.79 1.11 13.16
C LEU A 120 -0.17 0.75 11.81
N GLN A 121 -0.61 1.37 10.73
CA GLN A 121 0.02 1.24 9.41
C GLN A 121 1.46 1.78 9.43
N LEU A 122 2.37 1.12 8.72
CA LEU A 122 3.74 1.60 8.54
C LEU A 122 3.80 2.89 7.71
N ALA A 123 2.97 2.99 6.68
CA ALA A 123 2.94 4.17 5.81
C ALA A 123 1.53 4.42 5.30
N ASN A 124 1.11 5.69 5.33
CA ASN A 124 -0.23 6.07 4.89
C ASN A 124 -0.34 6.05 3.36
N SER A 125 -1.37 5.37 2.85
CA SER A 125 -1.57 5.24 1.40
C SER A 125 -1.95 6.53 0.68
N GLU A 126 -2.49 7.52 1.41
CA GLU A 126 -2.99 8.78 0.87
C GLU A 126 -1.90 9.86 0.90
N THR A 127 -1.32 10.10 2.08
CA THR A 127 -0.32 11.16 2.32
C THR A 127 1.11 10.69 2.08
N GLY A 128 1.34 9.38 2.13
CA GLY A 128 2.68 8.79 2.12
C GLY A 128 3.41 8.90 3.45
N ILE A 129 2.86 9.55 4.48
CA ILE A 129 3.54 9.73 5.78
C ILE A 129 3.88 8.36 6.37
N VAL A 130 5.14 8.18 6.75
CA VAL A 130 5.66 6.96 7.38
C VAL A 130 5.54 7.11 8.89
N GLN A 131 5.01 6.09 9.56
CA GLN A 131 4.88 6.06 11.01
C GLN A 131 6.13 5.48 11.66
N SER A 132 6.40 5.90 12.91
CA SER A 132 7.38 5.24 13.77
C SER A 132 6.66 4.15 14.55
N LEU A 133 6.84 2.89 14.16
CA LEU A 133 6.18 1.77 14.84
C LEU A 133 6.84 1.54 16.20
N PRO A 134 6.08 1.54 17.31
CA PRO A 134 6.64 1.24 18.62
C PRO A 134 6.93 -0.26 18.75
N ALA A 135 7.96 -0.59 19.54
CA ALA A 135 8.29 -1.97 19.92
C ALA A 135 7.09 -2.66 20.59
N GLY A 136 6.85 -3.93 20.21
CA GLY A 136 5.75 -4.73 20.74
C GLY A 136 4.37 -4.40 20.16
N LEU A 137 4.27 -3.66 19.04
CA LEU A 137 2.99 -3.40 18.37
C LEU A 137 2.28 -4.70 17.97
N ALA A 138 0.97 -4.81 18.23
CA ALA A 138 0.22 -6.04 17.96
C ALA A 138 0.01 -6.32 16.47
N VAL A 139 -0.34 -5.32 15.65
CA VAL A 139 -0.53 -5.51 14.21
C VAL A 139 -0.10 -4.28 13.43
N SER A 140 0.62 -4.45 12.33
CA SER A 140 0.89 -3.35 11.40
C SER A 140 0.46 -3.66 9.96
N ASP A 141 -0.20 -2.70 9.32
CA ASP A 141 -0.35 -2.69 7.86
C ASP A 141 0.98 -2.25 7.23
N LEU A 142 1.70 -3.20 6.64
CA LEU A 142 3.00 -2.96 5.98
C LEU A 142 2.84 -2.70 4.48
N THR A 143 1.60 -2.74 3.96
CA THR A 143 1.27 -2.83 2.54
C THR A 143 1.88 -1.71 1.70
N GLN A 144 1.91 -0.48 2.21
CA GLN A 144 2.44 0.65 1.45
C GLN A 144 3.95 0.82 1.55
N GLY A 145 4.56 0.33 2.63
CA GLY A 145 6.01 0.35 2.80
C GLY A 145 6.71 -0.82 2.09
N PHE A 146 6.05 -1.99 2.01
CA PHE A 146 6.66 -3.20 1.45
C PHE A 146 7.11 -2.99 0.01
N GLY A 147 8.38 -3.30 -0.24
CA GLY A 147 9.01 -3.12 -1.56
C GLY A 147 9.30 -1.66 -1.93
N LYS A 148 9.10 -0.68 -1.04
CA LYS A 148 9.38 0.75 -1.25
C LYS A 148 10.30 1.37 -0.20
N LEU A 149 10.26 0.85 1.03
CA LEU A 149 11.08 1.30 2.15
C LEU A 149 12.04 0.19 2.59
N PRO A 150 13.26 0.53 3.03
CA PRO A 150 14.17 -0.41 3.65
C PRO A 150 13.69 -0.76 5.06
N PHE A 151 13.09 -1.94 5.22
CA PHE A 151 12.81 -2.54 6.52
C PHE A 151 12.92 -4.06 6.45
N ALA A 152 13.04 -4.68 7.62
CA ALA A 152 12.82 -6.12 7.81
C ALA A 152 11.76 -6.30 8.89
N PHE A 153 10.82 -7.22 8.71
CA PHE A 153 9.79 -7.56 9.69
C PHE A 153 10.41 -7.83 11.06
N ASN A 154 11.53 -8.56 11.09
CA ASN A 154 12.26 -8.89 12.31
C ASN A 154 12.88 -7.67 13.02
N TRP A 155 13.04 -6.53 12.34
CA TRP A 155 13.53 -5.27 12.95
C TRP A 155 12.39 -4.39 13.48
N LEU A 156 11.17 -4.57 12.99
CA LEU A 156 10.02 -3.73 13.36
C LEU A 156 9.46 -4.05 14.75
N ASP A 157 9.82 -5.20 15.32
CA ASP A 157 9.34 -5.71 16.61
C ASP A 157 7.80 -5.70 16.76
N VAL A 158 7.10 -5.99 15.65
CA VAL A 158 5.65 -6.17 15.62
C VAL A 158 5.29 -7.65 15.75
N GLU A 159 4.15 -7.96 16.37
CA GLU A 159 3.67 -9.34 16.51
C GLU A 159 3.21 -9.91 15.17
N MET A 160 2.45 -9.11 14.44
CA MET A 160 1.95 -9.45 13.12
C MET A 160 2.05 -8.26 12.17
N GLY A 161 2.24 -8.56 10.90
CA GLY A 161 2.19 -7.58 9.82
C GLY A 161 1.54 -8.18 8.59
N PHE A 162 0.99 -7.36 7.71
CA PHE A 162 0.42 -7.87 6.47
C PHE A 162 0.73 -7.00 5.26
N VAL A 163 0.68 -7.65 4.09
CA VAL A 163 1.03 -7.05 2.80
C VAL A 163 0.14 -7.57 1.68
N SER A 164 0.10 -6.83 0.57
CA SER A 164 -0.67 -7.17 -0.64
C SER A 164 0.22 -7.23 -1.88
N GLY A 165 0.09 -8.29 -2.68
CA GLY A 165 0.97 -8.50 -3.84
C GLY A 165 0.85 -7.43 -4.92
N HIS A 166 -0.36 -6.92 -5.17
CA HIS A 166 -0.61 -5.95 -6.23
C HIS A 166 -0.07 -4.53 -5.97
N LYS A 167 0.56 -4.30 -4.81
CA LYS A 167 1.21 -3.02 -4.48
C LYS A 167 2.69 -2.99 -4.86
N ILE A 168 3.26 -4.16 -5.17
CA ILE A 168 4.67 -4.31 -5.53
C ILE A 168 4.88 -4.93 -6.92
N GLY A 169 3.82 -5.13 -7.69
CA GLY A 169 3.89 -5.65 -9.06
C GLY A 169 3.45 -7.10 -9.21
N GLY A 170 2.93 -7.69 -8.13
CA GLY A 170 2.28 -9.00 -8.16
C GLY A 170 0.84 -8.94 -8.65
N PRO A 171 0.18 -10.11 -8.80
CA PRO A 171 -1.22 -10.16 -9.16
C PRO A 171 -2.13 -9.62 -8.05
N LYS A 172 -3.31 -9.16 -8.44
CA LYS A 172 -4.43 -8.93 -7.50
C LYS A 172 -4.97 -10.28 -7.01
N GLY A 173 -5.61 -10.30 -5.85
CA GLY A 173 -6.19 -11.53 -5.29
C GLY A 173 -5.22 -12.42 -4.52
N VAL A 174 -4.09 -11.86 -4.05
CA VAL A 174 -3.18 -12.53 -3.14
C VAL A 174 -2.51 -11.53 -2.18
N GLY A 175 -2.38 -11.93 -0.93
CA GLY A 175 -1.68 -11.20 0.13
C GLY A 175 -1.02 -12.17 1.11
N VAL A 176 -0.34 -11.61 2.10
CA VAL A 176 0.31 -12.37 3.17
C VAL A 176 0.03 -11.71 4.51
N LEU A 177 -0.29 -12.55 5.49
CA LEU A 177 -0.10 -12.26 6.91
C LEU A 177 1.22 -12.88 7.34
N VAL A 178 2.12 -12.08 7.90
CA VAL A 178 3.36 -12.52 8.55
C VAL A 178 3.20 -12.38 10.06
N MET A 179 3.63 -13.38 10.81
CA MET A 179 3.53 -13.40 12.27
C MET A 179 4.78 -13.99 12.90
N ARG A 180 5.11 -13.56 14.12
CA ARG A 180 6.20 -14.18 14.89
C ARG A 180 5.93 -15.67 15.07
N GLN A 181 7.01 -16.45 15.12
CA GLN A 181 6.92 -17.88 15.32
C GLN A 181 6.21 -18.21 16.65
N GLY A 182 5.23 -19.11 16.60
CA GLY A 182 4.49 -19.53 17.79
C GLY A 182 3.34 -18.58 18.15
N THR A 183 3.03 -17.60 17.29
CA THR A 183 1.81 -16.81 17.41
C THR A 183 0.62 -17.68 16.99
N ASP A 184 -0.30 -17.89 17.92
CA ASP A 184 -1.58 -18.55 17.66
C ASP A 184 -2.59 -17.56 17.10
N ILE A 185 -3.33 -18.00 16.08
CA ILE A 185 -4.38 -17.19 15.46
C ILE A 185 -5.55 -18.06 15.03
N ALA A 186 -6.76 -17.62 15.37
CA ALA A 186 -7.98 -18.34 15.03
C ALA A 186 -8.32 -18.11 13.55
N ALA A 187 -8.54 -19.20 12.81
CA ALA A 187 -8.95 -19.14 11.42
C ALA A 187 -10.32 -18.47 11.25
N GLN A 188 -10.38 -17.49 10.34
CA GLN A 188 -11.63 -16.87 9.90
C GLN A 188 -12.33 -17.72 8.83
N ILE A 189 -11.57 -18.21 7.85
CA ILE A 189 -12.05 -19.16 6.84
C ILE A 189 -11.76 -20.57 7.34
N ARG A 190 -12.83 -21.26 7.76
CA ARG A 190 -12.76 -22.62 8.33
C ARG A 190 -12.94 -23.68 7.24
N GLY A 191 -12.28 -24.83 7.41
CA GLY A 191 -12.33 -25.92 6.46
C GLY A 191 -11.16 -26.89 6.64
N GLY A 192 -10.47 -27.22 5.55
CA GLY A 192 -9.27 -28.06 5.58
C GLY A 192 -8.07 -27.42 6.30
N GLY A 193 -6.98 -28.19 6.42
CA GLY A 193 -5.75 -27.79 7.11
C GLY A 193 -4.75 -26.97 6.29
N GLN A 194 -5.17 -26.31 5.22
CA GLN A 194 -4.27 -25.44 4.42
C GLN A 194 -3.70 -24.31 5.27
N GLU A 195 -2.53 -23.79 4.85
CA GLU A 195 -1.81 -22.73 5.57
C GLU A 195 -1.70 -23.00 7.09
N MET A 196 -1.31 -24.24 7.43
CA MET A 196 -1.15 -24.72 8.82
C MET A 196 -2.45 -24.64 9.65
N GLY A 197 -3.62 -24.76 8.98
CA GLY A 197 -4.94 -24.67 9.62
C GLY A 197 -5.40 -23.25 9.92
N ARG A 198 -4.62 -22.22 9.55
CA ARG A 198 -4.95 -20.81 9.82
C ARG A 198 -5.82 -20.17 8.73
N ARG A 199 -5.80 -20.73 7.51
CA ARG A 199 -6.59 -20.25 6.36
C ARG A 199 -6.93 -21.40 5.43
N ALA A 200 -8.17 -21.88 5.49
CA ALA A 200 -8.61 -23.01 4.68
C ALA A 200 -8.83 -22.66 3.19
N GLY A 201 -8.87 -23.71 2.37
CA GLY A 201 -9.16 -23.63 0.93
C GLY A 201 -7.92 -23.85 0.08
N THR A 202 -8.10 -24.49 -1.08
CA THR A 202 -7.00 -24.79 -2.01
C THR A 202 -6.22 -23.53 -2.36
N GLU A 203 -4.90 -23.64 -2.29
CA GLU A 203 -3.98 -22.53 -2.45
C GLU A 203 -4.01 -22.00 -3.90
N ASN A 204 -4.12 -20.69 -4.06
CA ASN A 204 -4.07 -20.05 -5.38
C ASN A 204 -2.62 -20.01 -5.88
N LEU A 205 -2.10 -21.15 -6.35
CA LEU A 205 -0.71 -21.32 -6.75
C LEU A 205 -0.25 -20.32 -7.81
N ILE A 206 -1.12 -19.99 -8.77
CA ILE A 206 -0.80 -19.03 -9.83
C ILE A 206 -0.52 -17.66 -9.21
N ALA A 207 -1.42 -17.16 -8.35
CA ALA A 207 -1.24 -15.86 -7.73
C ALA A 207 -0.09 -15.85 -6.73
N ILE A 208 0.08 -16.93 -5.96
CA ILE A 208 1.17 -17.11 -5.00
C ILE A 208 2.54 -17.09 -5.69
N ALA A 209 2.70 -17.84 -6.79
CA ALA A 209 3.93 -17.82 -7.59
C ALA A 209 4.24 -16.43 -8.15
N GLY A 210 3.22 -15.74 -8.67
CA GLY A 210 3.35 -14.36 -9.13
C GLY A 210 3.74 -13.38 -8.02
N PHE A 211 3.19 -13.56 -6.81
CA PHE A 211 3.54 -12.72 -5.67
C PHE A 211 4.98 -12.96 -5.20
N GLY A 212 5.42 -14.21 -5.09
CA GLY A 212 6.81 -14.54 -4.76
C GLY A 212 7.82 -13.91 -5.71
N ALA A 213 7.60 -14.03 -7.02
CA ALA A 213 8.46 -13.39 -8.02
C ALA A 213 8.41 -11.85 -7.98
N ALA A 214 7.24 -11.24 -7.73
CA ALA A 214 7.14 -9.80 -7.54
C ALA A 214 7.87 -9.31 -6.29
N ALA A 215 7.81 -10.07 -5.19
CA ALA A 215 8.49 -9.77 -3.93
C ALA A 215 10.01 -9.78 -4.11
N GLU A 216 10.55 -10.79 -4.79
CA GLU A 216 11.97 -10.87 -5.11
C GLU A 216 12.42 -9.69 -6.00
N ALA A 217 11.67 -9.38 -7.07
CA ALA A 217 11.99 -8.25 -7.95
C ALA A 217 11.90 -6.89 -7.22
N ALA A 218 10.89 -6.69 -6.37
CA ALA A 218 10.74 -5.47 -5.59
C ALA A 218 11.87 -5.30 -4.55
N ALA A 219 12.31 -6.40 -3.92
CA ALA A 219 13.46 -6.38 -3.02
C ALA A 219 14.76 -6.02 -3.79
N LYS A 220 14.91 -6.51 -5.02
CA LYS A 220 16.03 -6.15 -5.88
C LYS A 220 16.03 -4.66 -6.24
N ASP A 221 14.89 -4.10 -6.67
CA ASP A 221 14.77 -2.67 -6.98
C ASP A 221 15.15 -1.79 -5.77
N LEU A 222 14.75 -2.21 -4.58
CA LEU A 222 15.09 -1.52 -3.34
C LEU A 222 16.59 -1.57 -3.05
N ALA A 223 17.22 -2.74 -3.22
CA ALA A 223 18.67 -2.91 -3.06
C ALA A 223 19.49 -2.15 -4.10
N ASP A 224 18.99 -2.06 -5.34
CA ASP A 224 19.61 -1.31 -6.44
C ASP A 224 19.41 0.22 -6.30
N GLY A 225 18.66 0.68 -5.30
CA GLY A 225 18.43 2.11 -5.04
C GLY A 225 17.40 2.78 -5.95
N VAL A 226 16.56 2.01 -6.67
CA VAL A 226 15.55 2.54 -7.61
C VAL A 226 14.62 3.54 -6.94
N TRP A 227 14.23 3.31 -5.69
CA TRP A 227 13.36 4.21 -4.94
C TRP A 227 14.02 5.53 -4.53
N ASN A 228 15.36 5.62 -4.52
CA ASN A 228 16.06 6.89 -4.34
C ASN A 228 15.82 7.80 -5.55
N SER A 229 15.96 7.26 -6.77
CA SER A 229 15.65 8.00 -7.99
C SER A 229 14.17 8.39 -8.07
N VAL A 230 13.25 7.51 -7.64
CA VAL A 230 11.82 7.87 -7.56
C VAL A 230 11.59 9.02 -6.55
N SER A 231 12.31 9.03 -5.43
CA SER A 231 12.26 10.13 -4.44
C SER A 231 12.74 11.45 -5.03
N GLU A 232 13.81 11.45 -5.82
CA GLU A 232 14.31 12.62 -6.54
C GLU A 232 13.27 13.17 -7.52
N ILE A 233 12.67 12.30 -8.34
CA ILE A 233 11.62 12.69 -9.30
C ILE A 233 10.37 13.23 -8.57
N ARG A 234 10.00 12.62 -7.44
CA ARG A 234 8.93 13.14 -6.56
C ARG A 234 9.27 14.54 -6.08
N ASN A 235 10.51 14.79 -5.65
CA ASN A 235 10.93 16.12 -5.19
C ASN A 235 10.90 17.16 -6.32
N ILE A 236 11.27 16.78 -7.54
CA ILE A 236 11.17 17.65 -8.74
C ILE A 236 9.72 18.06 -8.99
N LEU A 237 8.80 17.09 -8.95
CA LEU A 237 7.36 17.36 -9.08
C LEU A 237 6.89 18.39 -8.04
N GLU A 238 7.28 18.20 -6.79
CA GLU A 238 6.87 19.12 -5.73
C GLU A 238 7.43 20.52 -5.88
N GLN A 239 8.70 20.64 -6.26
CA GLN A 239 9.32 21.95 -6.51
C GLN A 239 8.59 22.69 -7.64
N ALA A 240 8.22 21.99 -8.71
CA ALA A 240 7.49 22.56 -9.82
C ALA A 240 6.09 23.07 -9.42
N LEU A 241 5.40 22.35 -8.52
CA LEU A 241 4.07 22.73 -8.03
C LEU A 241 4.13 23.86 -6.98
N ASP A 242 5.03 23.74 -6.01
CA ASP A 242 5.19 24.66 -4.87
C ASP A 242 5.54 26.09 -5.33
N ALA A 243 6.30 26.20 -6.41
CA ALA A 243 6.69 27.49 -7.00
C ALA A 243 5.50 28.31 -7.55
N ALA A 244 4.39 27.66 -7.91
CA ALA A 244 3.28 28.30 -8.63
C ALA A 244 1.92 28.17 -7.94
N ALA A 245 1.77 27.30 -6.95
CA ALA A 245 0.50 27.01 -6.30
C ALA A 245 0.45 27.43 -4.81
N SER A 246 0.53 28.74 -4.55
CA SER A 246 0.66 29.29 -3.19
C SER A 246 -0.48 28.97 -2.21
N LYS A 247 -1.66 28.59 -2.72
CA LYS A 247 -2.81 28.16 -1.90
C LYS A 247 -2.89 26.64 -1.68
N THR A 248 -1.97 25.88 -2.28
CA THR A 248 -1.99 24.41 -2.24
C THR A 248 -1.06 23.90 -1.17
N ILE A 249 -1.54 22.95 -0.37
CA ILE A 249 -0.81 22.36 0.73
C ILE A 249 -0.21 21.03 0.26
N LEU A 250 1.11 20.89 0.40
CA LEU A 250 1.83 19.62 0.24
C LEU A 250 1.83 18.88 1.58
N VAL A 251 0.86 18.00 1.76
CA VAL A 251 0.63 17.30 3.04
C VAL A 251 1.80 16.36 3.34
N GLY A 252 2.36 16.46 4.55
CA GLY A 252 3.48 15.61 5.00
C GLY A 252 4.86 15.98 4.46
N LYS A 253 5.01 17.08 3.69
CA LYS A 253 6.29 17.50 3.07
C LYS A 253 7.46 17.61 4.06
N ALA A 254 7.19 18.02 5.30
CA ALA A 254 8.21 18.27 6.32
C ALA A 254 8.66 17.01 7.09
N GLY A 255 8.05 15.84 6.86
CA GLY A 255 8.32 14.62 7.62
C GLY A 255 8.71 13.42 6.74
N ASP A 256 9.01 12.31 7.42
CA ASP A 256 9.29 11.04 6.75
C ASP A 256 8.08 10.53 5.98
N ARG A 257 8.31 10.18 4.73
CA ARG A 257 7.26 9.78 3.80
C ARG A 257 7.78 8.83 2.74
N LEU A 258 6.86 8.11 2.12
CA LEU A 258 7.14 7.25 0.99
C LEU A 258 7.89 8.04 -0.10
N PRO A 259 8.86 7.41 -0.78
CA PRO A 259 9.64 8.05 -1.83
C PRO A 259 8.77 8.49 -3.01
N ASN A 260 7.60 7.88 -3.20
CA ASN A 260 6.83 7.98 -4.43
C ASN A 260 5.55 8.81 -4.32
N THR A 261 5.20 9.33 -3.14
CA THR A 261 3.86 9.89 -2.89
C THR A 261 3.92 11.40 -2.71
N VAL A 262 3.01 12.09 -3.40
CA VAL A 262 2.67 13.51 -3.20
C VAL A 262 1.16 13.59 -2.90
N CYS A 263 0.81 14.20 -1.78
CA CYS A 263 -0.57 14.54 -1.43
C CYS A 263 -0.74 16.05 -1.48
N LEU A 264 -1.55 16.51 -2.42
CA LEU A 264 -1.87 17.93 -2.63
C LEU A 264 -3.26 18.19 -2.09
N ALA A 265 -3.42 19.20 -1.26
CA ALA A 265 -4.73 19.67 -0.83
C ALA A 265 -4.91 21.13 -1.25
N THR A 266 -5.86 21.40 -2.14
CA THR A 266 -6.17 22.75 -2.60
C THR A 266 -7.55 23.17 -2.10
N PRO A 267 -7.64 24.03 -1.06
CA PRO A 267 -8.92 24.42 -0.48
C PRO A 267 -9.89 24.98 -1.53
N GLY A 268 -11.11 24.43 -1.56
CA GLY A 268 -12.17 24.87 -2.48
C GLY A 268 -12.11 24.27 -3.89
N TRP A 269 -11.01 23.62 -4.29
CA TRP A 269 -10.94 22.90 -5.56
C TRP A 269 -11.15 21.41 -5.32
N LYS A 270 -12.40 20.95 -5.48
CA LYS A 270 -12.79 19.55 -5.25
C LYS A 270 -11.85 18.55 -5.91
N GLY A 271 -11.38 17.56 -5.15
CA GLY A 271 -10.46 16.52 -5.62
C GLY A 271 -11.02 15.71 -6.79
N GLU A 272 -12.34 15.48 -6.82
CA GLU A 272 -13.02 14.82 -7.94
C GLU A 272 -12.84 15.57 -9.25
N THR A 273 -13.01 16.89 -9.20
CA THR A 273 -12.85 17.78 -10.35
C THR A 273 -11.40 17.74 -10.84
N GLN A 274 -10.44 17.80 -9.92
CA GLN A 274 -9.01 17.69 -10.23
C GLN A 274 -8.67 16.36 -10.91
N VAL A 275 -9.16 15.23 -10.37
CA VAL A 275 -8.95 13.90 -10.97
C VAL A 275 -9.52 13.83 -12.38
N MET A 276 -10.76 14.32 -12.60
CA MET A 276 -11.36 14.35 -13.94
C MET A 276 -10.57 15.24 -14.92
N GLN A 277 -10.12 16.41 -14.48
CA GLN A 277 -9.31 17.31 -15.30
C GLN A 277 -7.97 16.66 -15.70
N MET A 278 -7.33 15.95 -14.76
CA MET A 278 -6.07 15.26 -15.02
C MET A 278 -6.25 14.02 -15.89
N ASP A 279 -7.36 13.29 -15.75
CA ASP A 279 -7.70 12.17 -16.63
C ASP A 279 -7.86 12.63 -18.09
N LEU A 280 -8.58 13.74 -18.31
CA LEU A 280 -8.71 14.37 -19.63
C LEU A 280 -7.37 14.90 -20.17
N ALA A 281 -6.45 15.28 -19.29
CA ALA A 281 -5.08 15.66 -19.64
C ALA A 281 -4.15 14.46 -19.85
N GLY A 282 -4.62 13.23 -19.65
CA GLY A 282 -3.85 11.99 -19.87
C GLY A 282 -3.08 11.48 -18.66
N PHE A 283 -3.47 11.85 -17.43
CA PHE A 283 -2.84 11.42 -16.18
C PHE A 283 -3.81 10.64 -15.29
N ALA A 284 -3.43 9.43 -14.87
CA ALA A 284 -4.19 8.70 -13.87
C ALA A 284 -3.68 9.07 -12.46
N ILE A 285 -4.53 9.71 -11.66
CA ILE A 285 -4.29 10.06 -10.26
C ILE A 285 -5.51 9.68 -9.42
N SER A 286 -5.43 9.81 -8.09
CA SER A 286 -6.54 9.53 -7.18
C SER A 286 -6.90 10.76 -6.34
N ALA A 287 -8.10 10.77 -5.76
CA ALA A 287 -8.53 11.73 -4.74
C ALA A 287 -9.03 10.98 -3.50
N GLY A 288 -8.72 11.50 -2.30
CA GLY A 288 -9.23 11.04 -1.00
C GLY A 288 -9.32 9.52 -0.80
N SER A 289 -10.22 9.10 0.10
CA SER A 289 -10.63 7.70 0.25
C SER A 289 -11.52 7.26 -0.92
N ALA A 290 -10.91 7.03 -2.08
CA ALA A 290 -11.57 6.48 -3.28
C ALA A 290 -12.06 5.02 -3.10
N CYS A 291 -11.90 4.43 -1.91
CA CYS A 291 -12.24 3.03 -1.67
C CYS A 291 -13.67 2.87 -1.14
N SER A 292 -14.47 2.08 -1.88
CA SER A 292 -15.68 1.33 -1.49
C SER A 292 -17.06 1.83 -1.90
N SER A 293 -17.31 3.13 -2.11
CA SER A 293 -18.71 3.59 -2.35
C SER A 293 -19.01 4.26 -3.70
N GLY A 294 -18.01 4.45 -4.57
CA GLY A 294 -18.18 5.19 -5.84
C GLY A 294 -18.55 6.68 -5.66
N LYS A 295 -18.71 7.15 -4.41
CA LYS A 295 -18.85 8.56 -4.05
C LYS A 295 -17.55 8.99 -3.38
N LEU A 296 -16.80 9.83 -4.08
CA LEU A 296 -15.68 10.53 -3.49
C LEU A 296 -16.21 11.46 -2.39
N ARG A 297 -15.54 11.43 -1.25
CA ARG A 297 -15.86 12.20 -0.03
C ARG A 297 -14.59 12.92 0.40
N ALA A 298 -14.74 13.94 1.24
CA ALA A 298 -13.60 14.60 1.88
C ALA A 298 -12.70 13.57 2.58
N SER A 299 -11.39 13.79 2.51
CA SER A 299 -10.41 12.88 3.10
C SER A 299 -10.58 12.74 4.61
N ALA A 300 -10.89 11.53 5.07
CA ALA A 300 -10.92 11.22 6.50
C ALA A 300 -9.51 11.31 7.12
N VAL A 301 -8.47 11.00 6.35
CA VAL A 301 -7.07 11.10 6.79
C VAL A 301 -6.71 12.55 7.10
N LEU A 302 -6.97 13.48 6.17
CA LEU A 302 -6.69 14.90 6.40
C LEU A 302 -7.61 15.49 7.50
N GLY A 303 -8.86 15.05 7.58
CA GLY A 303 -9.75 15.42 8.68
C GLY A 303 -9.17 15.01 10.04
N ALA A 304 -8.62 13.79 10.16
CA ALA A 304 -7.96 13.32 11.37
C ALA A 304 -6.69 14.11 11.71
N MET A 305 -5.99 14.64 10.71
CA MET A 305 -4.85 15.55 10.88
C MET A 305 -5.28 16.99 11.25
N GLY A 306 -6.59 17.27 11.36
CA GLY A 306 -7.12 18.57 11.75
C GLY A 306 -7.29 19.58 10.60
N PHE A 307 -7.18 19.15 9.34
CA PHE A 307 -7.55 20.01 8.21
C PHE A 307 -9.06 20.23 8.14
N ASP A 308 -9.48 21.44 7.76
CA ASP A 308 -10.90 21.75 7.57
C ASP A 308 -11.50 20.98 6.37
N ALA A 309 -12.84 20.94 6.32
CA ALA A 309 -13.55 20.21 5.27
C ALA A 309 -13.28 20.76 3.86
N ALA A 310 -13.02 22.06 3.72
CA ALA A 310 -12.70 22.70 2.45
C ALA A 310 -11.34 22.23 1.90
N THR A 311 -10.35 22.06 2.79
CA THR A 311 -9.02 21.55 2.47
C THR A 311 -9.06 20.05 2.22
N ALA A 312 -9.69 19.29 3.12
CA ALA A 312 -9.79 17.83 3.03
C ALA A 312 -10.56 17.35 1.78
N SER A 313 -11.52 18.14 1.29
CA SER A 313 -12.23 17.85 0.03
C SER A 313 -11.44 18.21 -1.23
N GLY A 314 -10.37 19.00 -1.11
CA GLY A 314 -9.49 19.36 -2.21
C GLY A 314 -8.26 18.46 -2.36
N ALA A 315 -8.24 17.32 -1.67
CA ALA A 315 -7.12 16.40 -1.62
C ALA A 315 -7.03 15.51 -2.85
N ILE A 316 -5.87 15.50 -3.50
CA ILE A 316 -5.48 14.52 -4.52
C ILE A 316 -4.16 13.85 -4.15
N ARG A 317 -3.99 12.62 -4.63
CA ARG A 317 -2.78 11.83 -4.50
C ARG A 317 -2.18 11.57 -5.86
N VAL A 318 -0.90 11.90 -5.99
CA VAL A 318 -0.03 11.53 -7.10
C VAL A 318 1.00 10.54 -6.56
N SER A 319 1.03 9.33 -7.11
CA SER A 319 1.90 8.26 -6.64
C SER A 319 2.68 7.63 -7.79
N LEU A 320 3.99 7.82 -7.77
CA LEU A 320 4.93 7.48 -8.82
C LEU A 320 5.29 5.99 -8.78
N GLY A 321 5.75 5.46 -9.91
CA GLY A 321 6.30 4.13 -10.04
C GLY A 321 7.78 4.13 -10.44
N PRO A 322 8.45 2.96 -10.39
CA PRO A 322 9.85 2.83 -10.80
C PRO A 322 10.16 3.28 -12.23
N GLN A 323 9.16 3.24 -13.12
CA GLN A 323 9.30 3.65 -14.52
C GLN A 323 8.86 5.10 -14.79
N THR A 324 8.39 5.83 -13.78
CA THR A 324 8.03 7.25 -13.94
C THR A 324 9.29 8.07 -14.19
N ARG A 325 9.27 8.94 -15.20
CA ARG A 325 10.42 9.78 -15.56
C ARG A 325 10.18 11.24 -15.19
N GLU A 326 11.25 12.02 -15.13
CA GLU A 326 11.20 13.46 -14.87
C GLU A 326 10.26 14.19 -15.86
N GLU A 327 10.34 13.87 -17.15
CA GLU A 327 9.46 14.47 -18.16
C GLU A 327 7.97 14.21 -17.90
N ASP A 328 7.64 13.04 -17.32
CA ASP A 328 6.26 12.66 -17.04
C ASP A 328 5.68 13.53 -15.91
N VAL A 329 6.48 13.80 -14.87
CA VAL A 329 6.05 14.63 -13.74
C VAL A 329 6.05 16.13 -14.05
N LEU A 330 6.97 16.61 -14.89
CA LEU A 330 6.96 18.01 -15.34
C LEU A 330 5.75 18.30 -16.24
N ARG A 331 5.40 17.36 -17.12
CA ARG A 331 4.15 17.44 -17.92
C ARG A 331 2.91 17.40 -17.03
N PHE A 332 2.91 16.59 -15.98
CA PHE A 332 1.82 16.59 -15.00
C PHE A 332 1.71 17.95 -14.31
N ALA A 333 2.83 18.51 -13.83
CA ALA A 333 2.86 19.81 -13.16
C ALA A 333 2.32 20.92 -14.07
N GLU A 334 2.75 20.97 -15.33
CA GLU A 334 2.23 21.93 -16.32
C GLU A 334 0.71 21.81 -16.50
N ALA A 335 0.21 20.59 -16.71
CA ALA A 335 -1.20 20.34 -16.91
C ALA A 335 -2.03 20.71 -15.67
N TRP A 336 -1.57 20.33 -14.48
CA TRP A 336 -2.25 20.61 -13.23
C TRP A 336 -2.24 22.12 -12.93
N LEU A 337 -1.11 22.81 -13.10
CA LEU A 337 -0.99 24.26 -12.87
C LEU A 337 -1.87 25.09 -13.82
N LYS A 338 -2.02 24.65 -15.06
CA LYS A 338 -2.96 25.28 -16.01
C LYS A 338 -4.39 25.26 -15.49
N GLU A 339 -4.84 24.13 -14.94
CA GLU A 339 -6.18 24.01 -14.36
C GLU A 339 -6.29 24.73 -13.00
N TYR A 340 -5.22 24.71 -12.21
CA TYR A 340 -5.11 25.47 -10.96
C TYR A 340 -5.30 26.97 -11.19
N HIS A 341 -4.62 27.56 -12.19
CA HIS A 341 -4.76 28.98 -12.51
C HIS A 341 -6.18 29.34 -12.95
N ARG A 342 -6.87 28.45 -13.69
CA ARG A 342 -8.28 28.63 -14.06
C ARG A 342 -9.21 28.59 -12.85
N PHE A 343 -8.96 27.66 -11.92
CA PHE A 343 -9.68 27.59 -10.66
C PHE A 343 -9.45 28.87 -9.82
N ALA A 344 -8.18 29.26 -9.64
CA ALA A 344 -7.80 30.42 -8.84
C ALA A 344 -8.39 31.73 -9.40
N ALA A 345 -8.42 31.89 -10.72
CA ALA A 345 -9.01 33.06 -11.38
C ALA A 345 -10.54 33.14 -11.25
N ARG A 346 -11.24 32.02 -11.01
CA ARG A 346 -12.69 32.00 -10.76
C ARG A 346 -13.06 32.23 -9.29
N ALA A 347 -12.10 32.03 -8.40
CA ALA A 347 -12.27 32.17 -6.96
C ALA A 347 -11.76 33.53 -6.42
N ALA A 348 -11.14 34.35 -7.29
CA ALA A 348 -10.75 35.74 -7.04
C ALA A 348 -11.88 36.69 -7.46
#